data_AF-A0A1N6V0W6-F1
#
_entry.id   AF-A0A1N6V0W6-F1
#
_cell.length_a   1.000
_cell.length_b   1.000
_cell.length_c   1.000
_cell.angle_alpha   90.00
_cell.angle_beta   90.00
_cell.angle_gamma   90.00
#
_symmetry.space_group_name_H-M   'P 1'
#
loop_
_entity.id
_entity.type
_entity.pdbx_description
1 polymer ?
#
loop_
_entity_poly.entity_id
_entity_poly.type
_entity_poly.pdbx_seq_one_letter_code
_entity_poly.pdbx_strand_id
1 'polypeptide(L)'
;MMQQEPSREPRRRGLLALCYDLRVAAPHLVHLVALHEELVQQEWAQEKARLLQLLLASLLGFTCLVITLLLSCALVVALSWQTPYRIVALLGLLLGHGLVAALAWWRASTLVARGAMRFAATREELAADIALLKSRL
;
A
#
# COMPACT_ATOMS: atom_id res chain seq x y z
N MET A 1 21.35 -55.96 50.37
CA MET A 1 20.19 -56.47 49.60
C MET A 1 18.98 -55.68 50.07
N MET A 2 18.20 -54.90 49.31
CA MET A 2 18.00 -54.62 47.88
C MET A 2 17.55 -53.13 47.79
N GLN A 3 18.13 -52.26 46.95
CA GLN A 3 17.74 -51.91 45.55
C GLN A 3 16.35 -51.26 45.34
N GLN A 4 16.39 -50.01 44.80
CA GLN A 4 15.57 -49.44 43.70
C GLN A 4 14.08 -49.07 43.94
N GLU A 5 13.45 -47.96 43.46
CA GLU A 5 13.68 -47.01 42.34
C GLU A 5 12.99 -45.63 42.61
N PRO A 6 13.36 -44.56 41.87
CA PRO A 6 12.82 -43.20 42.03
C PRO A 6 11.52 -42.97 41.23
N SER A 7 10.45 -42.55 41.89
CA SER A 7 9.16 -42.21 41.27
C SER A 7 9.21 -40.90 40.47
N ARG A 8 9.53 -41.01 39.18
CA ARG A 8 9.47 -39.92 38.18
C ARG A 8 8.03 -39.62 37.74
N GLU A 9 7.21 -38.89 38.50
CA GLU A 9 5.84 -38.51 38.05
C GLU A 9 5.32 -37.05 38.28
N PRO A 10 6.12 -35.98 38.47
CA PRO A 10 5.56 -34.62 38.53
C PRO A 10 5.30 -33.97 37.14
N ARG A 11 5.98 -34.43 36.08
CA ARG A 11 6.00 -33.73 34.77
C ARG A 11 4.73 -33.93 33.92
N ARG A 12 4.02 -35.06 34.07
CA ARG A 12 2.82 -35.37 33.26
C ARG A 12 1.60 -34.53 33.65
N ARG A 13 1.44 -34.17 34.92
CA ARG A 13 0.30 -33.37 35.40
C ARG A 13 0.35 -31.91 34.94
N GLY A 14 1.56 -31.32 34.88
CA GLY A 14 1.74 -29.96 34.37
C GLY A 14 1.41 -29.80 32.88
N LEU A 15 1.72 -30.80 32.06
CA LEU A 15 1.41 -30.78 30.62
C LEU A 15 -0.10 -30.89 30.36
N LEU A 16 -0.82 -31.70 31.14
CA LEU A 16 -2.28 -31.82 31.01
C LEU A 16 -3.01 -30.56 31.44
N ALA A 17 -2.53 -29.88 32.48
CA ALA A 17 -3.07 -28.58 32.91
C ALA A 17 -2.86 -27.50 31.82
N LEU A 18 -1.65 -27.42 31.24
CA LEU A 18 -1.35 -26.54 30.12
C LEU A 18 -2.23 -26.81 28.89
N CYS A 19 -2.44 -28.08 28.53
CA CYS A 19 -3.33 -28.45 27.41
C CYS A 19 -4.80 -28.11 27.70
N TYR A 20 -5.25 -28.21 28.95
CA TYR A 20 -6.60 -27.84 29.35
C TYR A 20 -6.80 -26.32 29.27
N ASP A 21 -5.85 -25.54 29.81
CA ASP A 21 -5.89 -24.08 29.78
C ASP A 21 -5.83 -23.54 28.35
N LEU A 22 -5.00 -24.14 27.49
CA LEU A 22 -4.94 -23.80 26.05
C LEU A 22 -6.26 -24.11 25.34
N ARG A 23 -6.92 -25.22 25.69
CA ARG A 23 -8.20 -25.62 25.08
C ARG A 23 -9.36 -24.75 25.54
N VAL A 24 -9.31 -24.24 26.77
CA VAL A 24 -10.31 -23.30 27.32
C VAL A 24 -10.11 -21.88 26.79
N ALA A 25 -8.87 -21.46 26.51
CA ALA A 25 -8.56 -20.15 25.94
C ALA A 25 -8.75 -20.06 24.41
N ALA A 26 -8.65 -21.19 23.70
CA ALA A 26 -8.84 -21.28 22.25
C ALA A 26 -10.14 -20.63 21.72
N PRO A 27 -11.34 -20.84 22.30
CA PRO A 27 -12.57 -20.23 21.80
C PRO A 27 -12.59 -18.69 21.93
N HIS A 28 -11.91 -18.12 22.93
CA HIS A 28 -11.81 -16.66 23.08
C HIS A 28 -10.93 -16.04 22.00
N LEU A 29 -9.85 -16.72 21.59
CA LEU A 29 -8.99 -16.27 20.49
C LEU A 29 -9.69 -16.37 19.13
N VAL A 30 -10.46 -17.44 18.91
CA VAL A 30 -11.27 -17.59 17.68
C VAL A 30 -12.31 -16.48 17.55
N HIS A 31 -12.93 -16.08 18.67
CA HIS A 31 -13.91 -14.99 18.67
C HIS A 31 -13.28 -13.61 18.40
N LEU A 32 -12.03 -13.39 18.84
CA LEU A 32 -11.28 -12.17 18.55
C LEU A 32 -10.84 -12.09 17.08
N VAL A 33 -10.43 -13.22 16.51
CA VAL A 33 -10.08 -13.33 15.08
C VAL A 33 -11.31 -13.13 14.20
N ALA A 34 -12.45 -13.73 14.55
CA ALA A 34 -13.70 -13.57 13.80
C ALA A 34 -14.19 -12.11 13.80
N LEU A 35 -14.10 -11.41 14.94
CA LEU A 35 -14.44 -9.99 15.00
C LEU A 35 -13.47 -9.10 14.19
N HIS A 36 -12.17 -9.42 14.22
CA HIS A 36 -11.18 -8.69 13.42
C HIS A 36 -11.28 -9.00 11.93
N GLU A 37 -11.74 -10.18 11.54
CA GLU A 37 -11.91 -10.54 10.13
C GLU A 37 -12.97 -9.66 9.46
N GLU A 38 -14.14 -9.49 10.10
CA GLU A 38 -15.20 -8.62 9.57
C GLU A 38 -14.76 -7.15 9.50
N LEU A 39 -14.06 -6.66 10.54
CA LEU A 39 -13.52 -5.30 10.58
C LEU A 39 -12.45 -5.08 9.50
N VAL A 40 -11.50 -6.01 9.34
CA VAL A 40 -10.43 -5.94 8.34
C VAL A 40 -10.99 -5.98 6.92
N GLN A 41 -12.00 -6.81 6.65
CA GLN A 41 -12.65 -6.83 5.33
C GLN A 41 -13.33 -5.50 5.01
N GLN A 42 -14.00 -4.88 5.99
CA GLN A 42 -14.65 -3.60 5.80
C GLN A 42 -13.64 -2.46 5.60
N GLU A 43 -12.58 -2.41 6.40
CA GLU A 43 -11.50 -1.43 6.26
C GLU A 43 -10.76 -1.59 4.93
N TRP A 44 -10.54 -2.83 4.49
CA TRP A 44 -9.93 -3.12 3.19
C TRP A 44 -10.81 -2.66 2.02
N ALA A 45 -12.12 -2.91 2.08
CA ALA A 45 -13.06 -2.44 1.07
C ALA A 45 -13.09 -0.90 1.01
N GLN A 46 -13.03 -0.24 2.16
CA GLN A 46 -13.03 1.21 2.27
C GLN A 46 -11.74 1.84 1.73
N GLU A 47 -10.57 1.29 2.06
CA GLU A 47 -9.31 1.78 1.50
C GLU A 47 -9.22 1.51 0.00
N LYS A 48 -9.71 0.36 -0.48
CA LYS A 48 -9.81 0.07 -1.92
C LYS A 48 -10.70 1.09 -2.64
N ALA A 49 -11.85 1.44 -2.07
CA ALA A 49 -12.73 2.46 -2.63
C ALA A 49 -12.05 3.84 -2.67
N ARG A 50 -11.34 4.21 -1.60
CA ARG A 50 -10.56 5.46 -1.54
C ARG A 50 -9.45 5.51 -2.59
N LEU A 51 -8.70 4.41 -2.77
CA LEU A 51 -7.67 4.31 -3.81
C LEU A 51 -8.28 4.41 -5.22
N LEU A 52 -9.43 3.78 -5.46
CA LEU A 52 -10.15 3.90 -6.74
C LEU A 52 -10.62 5.34 -7.00
N GLN A 53 -11.15 6.02 -5.97
CA GLN A 53 -11.55 7.44 -6.09
C GLN A 53 -10.35 8.34 -6.39
N LEU A 54 -9.21 8.12 -5.71
CA LEU A 54 -7.97 8.85 -6.00
C LEU A 54 -7.47 8.58 -7.41
N LEU A 55 -7.53 7.32 -7.88
CA LEU A 55 -7.15 6.95 -9.24
C LEU A 55 -8.04 7.65 -10.27
N LEU A 56 -9.37 7.59 -10.10
CA LEU A 56 -10.33 8.26 -10.98
C LEU A 56 -10.12 9.78 -10.99
N ALA A 57 -9.97 10.40 -9.82
CA ALA A 57 -9.71 11.83 -9.71
C ALA A 57 -8.38 12.22 -10.39
N SER A 58 -7.34 11.38 -10.23
CA SER A 58 -6.05 11.60 -10.89
C SER A 58 -6.13 11.46 -12.41
N LEU A 59 -6.90 10.50 -12.92
CA LEU A 59 -7.10 10.28 -14.34
C LEU A 59 -7.88 11.44 -14.97
N LEU A 60 -8.94 11.90 -14.30
CA LEU A 60 -9.74 13.04 -14.73
C LEU A 60 -8.91 14.33 -14.71
N GLY A 61 -8.15 14.55 -13.64
CA GLY A 61 -7.23 15.67 -13.51
C GLY A 61 -6.14 15.66 -14.59
N PHE A 62 -5.54 14.51 -14.87
CA PHE A 62 -4.55 14.34 -15.93
C PHE A 62 -5.14 14.61 -17.31
N THR A 63 -6.33 14.09 -17.59
CA THR A 63 -7.03 14.33 -18.87
C THR A 63 -7.30 15.81 -19.07
N CYS A 64 -7.83 16.49 -18.04
CA CYS A 64 -8.06 17.93 -18.06
C CYS A 64 -6.76 18.70 -18.31
N LEU A 65 -5.68 18.35 -17.59
CA LEU A 65 -4.36 18.96 -17.74
C LEU A 65 -3.85 18.85 -19.19
N VAL A 66 -3.93 17.66 -19.80
CA VAL A 66 -3.50 17.43 -21.19
C VAL A 66 -4.31 18.29 -22.16
N ILE A 67 -5.63 18.35 -22.00
CA ILE A 67 -6.50 19.19 -22.85
C ILE A 67 -6.11 20.67 -22.70
N THR A 68 -5.93 21.15 -21.47
CA THR A 68 -5.49 22.54 -21.22
C THR A 68 -4.13 22.83 -21.84
N LEU A 69 -3.17 21.91 -21.74
CA LEU A 69 -1.86 22.06 -22.39
C LEU A 69 -2.02 22.17 -23.91
N LEU A 70 -2.78 21.27 -24.55
CA LEU A 70 -3.00 21.30 -25.99
C LEU A 70 -3.67 22.60 -26.45
N LEU A 71 -4.72 23.04 -25.74
CA LEU A 71 -5.40 24.31 -26.04
C LEU A 71 -4.48 25.51 -25.84
N SER A 72 -3.65 25.50 -24.80
CA SER A 72 -2.66 26.57 -24.57
C SER A 72 -1.62 26.63 -25.68
N CYS A 73 -1.14 25.48 -26.16
CA CYS A 73 -0.22 25.40 -27.30
C CYS A 73 -0.88 25.97 -28.56
N ALA A 74 -2.09 25.50 -28.88
CA ALA A 74 -2.84 25.97 -30.03
C ALA A 74 -3.09 27.48 -29.97
N LEU A 75 -3.45 28.02 -28.80
CA LEU A 75 -3.68 29.43 -28.59
C LEU A 75 -2.42 30.26 -28.80
N VAL A 76 -1.29 29.86 -28.21
CA VAL A 76 0.01 30.55 -28.38
C VAL A 76 0.46 30.52 -29.84
N VAL A 77 0.30 29.37 -30.51
CA VAL A 77 0.60 29.26 -31.94
C VAL A 77 -0.29 30.17 -32.76
N ALA A 78 -1.61 30.15 -32.55
CA ALA A 78 -2.56 30.98 -33.28
C ALA A 78 -2.27 32.49 -33.13
N LEU A 79 -1.97 32.94 -31.90
CA LEU A 79 -1.65 34.34 -31.62
C LEU A 79 -0.30 34.76 -32.20
N SER A 80 0.70 33.88 -32.14
CA SER A 80 2.03 34.20 -32.65
C SER A 80 2.14 34.03 -34.17
N TRP A 81 1.23 33.31 -34.82
CA TRP A 81 1.32 32.93 -36.24
C TRP A 81 1.40 34.09 -37.23
N GLN A 82 0.96 35.31 -36.89
CA GLN A 82 1.12 36.47 -37.78
C GLN A 82 2.24 37.41 -37.34
N THR A 83 2.91 37.12 -36.22
CA THR A 83 3.98 37.95 -35.66
C THR A 83 5.36 37.47 -36.14
N PRO A 84 6.40 38.33 -36.10
CA PRO A 84 7.79 37.89 -36.32
C PRO A 84 8.34 37.05 -35.16
N TYR A 85 7.69 37.06 -34.00
CA TYR A 85 8.15 36.41 -32.77
C TYR A 85 7.73 34.94 -32.63
N ARG A 86 7.27 34.28 -33.70
CA ARG A 86 6.81 32.87 -33.70
C ARG A 86 7.79 31.92 -33.02
N ILE A 87 9.07 32.02 -33.39
CA ILE A 87 10.12 31.14 -32.88
C ILE A 87 10.33 31.35 -31.37
N VAL A 88 10.32 32.62 -30.92
CA VAL A 88 10.47 32.95 -29.49
C VAL A 88 9.26 32.45 -28.69
N ALA A 89 8.04 32.58 -29.24
CA ALA A 89 6.83 32.05 -28.61
C ALA A 89 6.86 30.52 -28.48
N LEU A 90 7.32 29.81 -29.51
CA LEU A 90 7.49 28.35 -29.46
C LEU A 90 8.55 27.92 -28.46
N LEU A 91 9.69 28.64 -28.38
CA LEU A 91 10.72 28.41 -27.37
C LEU A 91 10.18 28.61 -25.95
N GLY A 92 9.43 29.69 -25.72
CA GLY A 92 8.79 29.97 -24.44
C GLY A 92 7.79 28.88 -24.04
N LEU A 93 6.99 28.39 -25.00
CA LEU A 93 6.05 27.29 -24.80
C LEU A 93 6.77 25.99 -24.45
N LEU A 94 7.83 25.64 -25.18
CA LEU A 94 8.62 24.44 -24.94
C LEU A 94 9.28 24.47 -23.57
N LEU A 95 9.93 25.58 -23.22
CA LEU A 95 10.60 25.75 -21.93
C LEU A 95 9.60 25.78 -20.78
N GLY A 96 8.50 26.52 -20.92
CA GLY A 96 7.47 26.63 -19.89
C GLY A 96 6.81 25.28 -19.60
N HIS A 97 6.30 24.61 -20.62
CA HIS A 97 5.67 23.29 -20.47
C HIS A 97 6.68 22.21 -20.08
N GLY A 98 7.91 22.28 -20.61
CA GLY A 98 9.00 21.38 -20.23
C GLY A 98 9.35 21.49 -18.75
N LEU A 99 9.38 22.70 -18.19
CA LEU A 99 9.65 22.92 -16.76
C LEU A 99 8.53 22.36 -15.88
N VAL A 100 7.28 22.60 -16.25
CA VAL A 100 6.10 22.06 -15.55
C VAL A 100 6.10 20.53 -15.61
N ALA A 101 6.39 19.94 -16.77
CA ALA A 101 6.49 18.50 -16.95
C ALA A 101 7.63 17.90 -16.11
N ALA A 102 8.80 18.52 -16.09
CA ALA A 102 9.93 18.09 -15.28
C ALA A 102 9.60 18.13 -13.77
N LEU A 103 8.94 19.20 -13.31
CA LEU A 103 8.51 19.32 -11.92
C LEU A 103 7.46 18.26 -11.56
N ALA A 104 6.48 18.02 -12.45
CA ALA A 104 5.47 16.99 -12.28
C ALA A 104 6.10 15.58 -12.23
N TRP A 105 7.06 15.30 -13.10
CA TRP A 105 7.80 14.04 -13.12
C TRP A 105 8.61 13.82 -11.84
N TRP A 106 9.30 14.86 -11.35
CA TRP A 106 10.03 14.80 -10.09
C TRP A 106 9.09 14.58 -8.89
N ARG A 107 7.94 15.26 -8.86
CA ARG A 107 6.90 15.03 -7.84
C ARG A 107 6.32 13.62 -7.92
N ALA A 108 6.03 13.12 -9.11
CA ALA A 108 5.49 11.77 -9.29
C ALA A 108 6.50 10.70 -8.86
N SER A 109 7.76 10.81 -9.29
CA SER A 109 8.83 9.87 -8.92
C SER A 109 9.10 9.85 -7.42
N THR A 110 9.10 11.00 -6.76
CA THR A 110 9.25 11.06 -5.29
C THR A 110 8.07 10.43 -4.55
N LEU A 111 6.83 10.61 -5.03
CA LEU A 111 5.64 9.96 -4.46
C LEU A 111 5.66 8.45 -4.67
N VAL A 112 6.04 7.97 -5.86
CA VAL A 112 6.17 6.53 -6.17
C VAL A 112 7.25 5.90 -5.30
N ALA A 113 8.41 6.53 -5.14
CA ALA A 113 9.49 6.02 -4.30
C ALA A 113 9.05 5.89 -2.82
N ARG A 114 8.29 6.87 -2.30
CA ARG A 114 7.73 6.82 -0.94
C ARG A 114 6.65 5.75 -0.79
N GLY A 115 5.81 5.56 -1.81
CA GLY A 115 4.77 4.52 -1.82
C GLY A 115 5.37 3.12 -1.86
N ALA A 116 6.37 2.88 -2.70
CA ALA A 116 7.06 1.59 -2.82
C ALA A 116 7.70 1.15 -1.49
N MET A 117 8.30 2.09 -0.73
CA MET A 117 8.86 1.78 0.59
C MET A 117 7.79 1.40 1.63
N ARG A 118 6.62 2.06 1.62
CA ARG A 118 5.55 1.77 2.59
C ARG A 118 4.92 0.40 2.37
N PHE A 119 4.81 -0.08 1.14
CA PHE A 119 4.29 -1.41 0.84
C PHE A 119 5.33 -2.53 0.94
N ALA A 120 6.63 -2.22 0.80
CA ALA A 120 7.69 -3.22 0.90
C ALA A 120 7.76 -3.83 2.31
N ALA A 121 7.81 -2.99 3.35
CA ALA A 121 7.81 -3.44 4.75
C ALA A 121 6.56 -4.26 5.09
N THR A 122 5.38 -3.80 4.68
CA THR A 122 4.12 -4.52 4.94
C THR A 122 4.04 -5.85 4.19
N ARG A 123 4.57 -5.95 2.97
CA ARG A 123 4.62 -7.23 2.23
C ARG A 123 5.61 -8.22 2.83
N GLU A 124 6.73 -7.73 3.34
CA GLU A 124 7.76 -8.55 3.99
C GLU A 124 7.26 -9.10 5.32
N GLU A 125 6.58 -8.26 6.11
CA GLU A 125 5.94 -8.64 7.37
C GLU A 125 4.77 -9.61 7.15
N LEU A 126 3.93 -9.37 6.14
CA LEU A 126 2.86 -10.31 5.76
C LEU A 126 3.41 -11.64 5.24
N ALA A 127 4.52 -11.64 4.50
CA ALA A 127 5.17 -12.85 4.04
C ALA A 127 5.77 -13.66 5.19
N ALA A 128 6.36 -12.97 6.18
CA ALA A 128 6.85 -13.59 7.40
C ALA A 128 5.72 -14.23 8.21
N ASP A 129 4.59 -13.54 8.36
CA ASP A 129 3.41 -14.07 9.07
C ASP A 129 2.80 -15.28 8.36
N ILE A 130 2.71 -15.27 7.02
CA ILE A 130 2.25 -16.42 6.22
C ILE A 130 3.21 -17.61 6.36
N ALA A 131 4.52 -17.36 6.36
CA ALA A 131 5.52 -18.42 6.55
C ALA A 131 5.43 -19.04 7.95
N LEU A 132 5.18 -18.21 8.97
CA LEU A 132 5.02 -18.65 10.35
C LEU A 132 3.74 -19.48 10.52
N LEU A 133 2.62 -19.06 9.92
CA LEU A 133 1.37 -19.84 9.85
C LEU A 133 1.56 -21.18 9.14
N LYS A 134 2.24 -21.22 7.99
CA LYS A 134 2.55 -22.46 7.27
C LYS A 134 3.47 -23.40 8.04
N SER A 135 4.35 -22.88 8.89
CA SER A 135 5.24 -23.70 9.72
C SER A 135 4.56 -24.32 10.94
N ARG A 136 3.37 -23.84 11.30
CA ARG A 136 2.59 -24.27 12.47
C ARG A 136 1.41 -25.19 12.12
N LEU A 137 1.11 -25.36 10.82
CA LEU A 137 0.17 -26.34 10.27
C LEU A 137 0.93 -27.61 9.86
#